data_AF-A0A9N8HP32-F1
#
_entry.id   AF-A0A9N8HP32-F1
#
_cell.length_a   1.000
_cell.length_b   1.000
_cell.length_c   1.000
_cell.angle_alpha   90.00
_cell.angle_beta   90.00
_cell.angle_gamma   90.00
#
_symmetry.space_group_name_H-M   'P 1'
#
loop_
_entity.id
_entity.type
_entity.pdbx_description
1 polymer ?
#
loop_
_entity_poly.entity_id
_entity_poly.type
_entity_poly.pdbx_seq_one_letter_code
_entity_poly.pdbx_strand_id
1 'polypeptide(L)'
;MIKDTSGYMGDKSAPSFTSAMRSMVRPFFMKVHPDTQTSTTAKDVNLVAIQNLNAFLDSVQAKLKPGARQQRNEKNVFRVDFCVMMEEQVRGKKEEILCRRTVELSRPRKQVLEAILTPTRSNKAKAHFKDTLKNRLPWKKIFKMLCCTAVQEGEDPNSQISHAKIQFARQQKYERNRDEIVSRIDWNRYEEIYKETVRDVQANMATDGLIRDDPHRRMAHIAEMLSKVRVAEEQEHQPNDIREGVDPIMQLVAIRRLSLLLDEQFDELQLENLGRMWESAVITLMPARSFNTSASALYKQRKRQSKGDIMANDGFAISLHHDNSVTIRIPVVFRDGELLSHLRRHVKDYASLMSLGLDGFFPRSSSAANEFV
;
A
#
# COMPACT_ATOMS: atom_id res chain seq x y z
N MET A 1 37.73 34.35 15.97
CA MET A 1 37.69 33.43 14.81
C MET A 1 36.65 32.36 15.09
N ILE A 2 35.41 32.60 14.65
CA ILE A 2 34.29 31.65 14.79
C ILE A 2 34.28 30.82 13.50
N LYS A 3 34.51 29.51 13.60
CA LYS A 3 34.40 28.59 12.46
C LYS A 3 32.97 28.10 12.36
N ASP A 4 32.22 28.69 11.44
CA ASP A 4 30.96 28.14 10.96
C ASP A 4 31.20 26.76 10.34
N THR A 5 30.57 25.75 10.91
CA THR A 5 30.53 24.38 10.39
C THR A 5 29.06 24.00 10.16
N SER A 6 28.44 24.64 9.16
CA SER A 6 27.16 24.18 8.61
C SER A 6 27.39 22.99 7.68
N GLY A 7 27.52 21.81 8.30
CA GLY A 7 27.50 20.54 7.58
C GLY A 7 26.12 20.30 7.00
N TYR A 8 25.99 20.52 5.68
CA TYR A 8 24.81 20.20 4.88
C TYR A 8 24.51 18.69 4.98
N MET A 9 23.57 18.32 5.84
CA MET A 9 22.96 16.99 5.84
C MET A 9 22.12 16.87 4.57
N GLY A 10 22.64 16.16 3.56
CA GLY A 10 21.89 15.85 2.35
C GLY A 10 20.66 15.00 2.71
N ASP A 11 19.50 15.64 2.73
CA ASP A 11 18.21 14.98 2.81
C ASP A 11 18.12 13.93 1.70
N LYS A 12 18.20 12.66 2.08
CA LYS A 12 17.83 11.53 1.21
C LYS A 12 16.30 11.52 1.11
N SER A 13 15.77 12.54 0.43
CA SER A 13 14.35 12.63 0.10
C SER A 13 13.94 11.34 -0.63
N ALA A 14 12.81 10.76 -0.20
CA ALA A 14 12.25 9.59 -0.85
C ALA A 14 12.13 9.87 -2.36
N PRO A 15 12.42 8.88 -3.22
CA PRO A 15 12.36 9.09 -4.67
C PRO A 15 11.01 9.66 -5.02
N SER A 16 11.02 10.84 -5.65
CA SER A 16 9.81 11.52 -6.08
C SER A 16 8.94 10.55 -6.90
N PHE A 17 7.62 10.73 -6.85
CA PHE A 17 6.68 9.91 -7.62
C PHE A 17 7.06 9.85 -9.12
N THR A 18 7.59 10.95 -9.66
CA THR A 18 8.11 11.04 -11.03
C THR A 18 9.34 10.15 -11.24
N SER A 19 10.25 10.05 -10.26
CA SER A 19 11.40 9.14 -10.29
C SER A 19 10.97 7.66 -10.28
N ALA A 20 10.02 7.30 -9.41
CA ALA A 20 9.48 5.94 -9.36
C ALA A 20 8.76 5.54 -10.66
N MET A 21 7.92 6.42 -11.23
CA MET A 21 7.29 6.15 -12.52
C MET A 21 8.30 6.04 -13.66
N ARG A 22 9.30 6.93 -13.73
CA ARG A 22 10.38 6.84 -14.72
C ARG A 22 11.11 5.50 -14.62
N SER A 23 11.42 5.04 -13.41
CA SER A 23 12.07 3.74 -13.19
C SER A 23 11.22 2.55 -13.68
N MET A 24 9.90 2.60 -13.52
CA MET A 24 9.01 1.53 -14.00
C MET A 24 8.82 1.54 -15.52
N VAL A 25 8.80 2.72 -16.13
CA VAL A 25 8.44 2.88 -17.56
C VAL A 25 9.66 2.80 -18.48
N ARG A 26 10.85 3.18 -17.98
CA ARG A 26 12.10 3.16 -18.76
C ARG A 26 12.43 1.79 -19.37
N PRO A 27 12.35 0.65 -18.66
CA PRO A 27 12.66 -0.66 -19.25
C PRO A 27 11.73 -1.02 -20.42
N PHE A 28 10.46 -0.60 -20.35
CA PHE A 28 9.51 -0.82 -21.44
C PHE A 28 9.93 -0.03 -22.68
N PHE A 29 10.15 1.28 -22.56
CA PHE A 29 10.57 2.11 -23.70
C PHE A 29 11.90 1.68 -24.30
N MET A 30 12.85 1.18 -23.50
CA MET A 30 14.10 0.64 -24.05
C MET A 30 13.90 -0.61 -24.90
N LYS A 31 12.87 -1.41 -24.59
CA LYS A 31 12.51 -2.59 -25.37
C LYS A 31 11.70 -2.28 -26.62
N VAL A 32 10.95 -1.19 -26.65
CA VAL A 32 10.07 -0.82 -27.79
C VAL A 32 10.59 0.38 -28.58
N HIS A 33 11.77 0.92 -28.27
CA HIS A 33 12.31 2.03 -29.03
C HIS A 33 12.59 1.60 -30.47
N PRO A 34 12.23 2.39 -31.50
CA PRO A 34 12.50 2.04 -32.89
C PRO A 34 13.99 1.78 -33.12
N ASP A 35 14.87 2.59 -32.53
CA ASP A 35 16.33 2.40 -32.70
C ASP A 35 16.88 1.12 -32.08
N THR A 36 16.17 0.49 -31.13
CA THR A 36 16.59 -0.77 -30.51
C THR A 36 16.04 -1.99 -31.24
N GLN A 37 15.14 -1.82 -32.21
CA GLN A 37 14.60 -2.95 -32.98
C GLN A 37 15.55 -3.34 -34.12
N THR A 38 15.64 -4.63 -34.38
CA THR A 38 16.35 -5.18 -35.55
C THR A 38 15.42 -5.30 -36.76
N SER A 39 14.17 -5.72 -36.55
CA SER A 39 13.14 -5.85 -37.58
C SER A 39 12.63 -4.50 -38.08
N THR A 40 12.58 -4.31 -39.41
CA THR A 40 12.05 -3.10 -40.07
C THR A 40 10.57 -2.88 -39.73
N THR A 41 9.76 -3.94 -39.76
CA THR A 41 8.34 -3.88 -39.38
C THR A 41 8.16 -3.43 -37.92
N ALA A 42 9.00 -3.93 -37.01
CA ALA A 42 8.96 -3.52 -35.60
C ALA A 42 9.34 -2.05 -35.42
N LYS A 43 10.32 -1.55 -36.18
CA LYS A 43 10.69 -0.12 -36.20
C LYS A 43 9.52 0.75 -36.60
N ASP A 44 8.86 0.43 -37.71
CA ASP A 44 7.77 1.23 -38.26
C ASP A 44 6.57 1.27 -37.32
N VAL A 45 6.17 0.09 -36.80
CA VAL A 45 5.05 0.00 -35.85
C VAL A 45 5.36 0.79 -34.57
N ASN A 46 6.55 0.60 -33.98
CA ASN A 46 6.92 1.30 -32.76
C ASN A 46 7.11 2.81 -32.96
N LEU A 47 7.57 3.25 -34.13
CA LEU A 47 7.66 4.67 -34.46
C LEU A 47 6.28 5.33 -34.46
N VAL A 48 5.32 4.72 -35.16
CA VAL A 48 3.92 5.18 -35.19
C VAL A 48 3.31 5.13 -33.78
N ALA A 49 3.63 4.10 -33.00
CA ALA A 49 3.17 3.94 -31.64
C ALA A 49 3.61 5.10 -30.73
N ILE A 50 4.90 5.47 -30.81
CA ILE A 50 5.47 6.56 -30.03
C ILE A 50 4.90 7.91 -30.49
N GLN A 51 4.72 8.12 -31.78
CA GLN A 51 4.08 9.32 -32.32
C GLN A 51 2.65 9.48 -31.79
N ASN A 52 1.85 8.41 -31.83
CA ASN A 52 0.49 8.39 -31.29
C ASN A 52 0.45 8.63 -29.78
N LEU A 53 1.40 8.06 -29.04
CA LEU A 53 1.53 8.28 -27.61
C LEU A 53 1.89 9.73 -27.27
N ASN A 54 2.80 10.34 -28.03
CA ASN A 54 3.18 11.74 -27.85
C ASN A 54 1.99 12.67 -28.15
N ALA A 55 1.29 12.45 -29.27
CA ALA A 55 0.07 13.19 -29.59
C ALA A 55 -1.01 13.06 -28.50
N PHE A 56 -1.15 11.86 -27.91
CA PHE A 56 -2.03 11.67 -26.76
C PHE A 56 -1.57 12.50 -25.55
N LEU A 57 -0.29 12.47 -25.19
CA LEU A 57 0.25 13.23 -24.06
C LEU A 57 0.09 14.74 -24.29
N ASP A 58 0.33 15.24 -25.50
CA ASP A 58 0.10 16.63 -25.87
C ASP A 58 -1.37 17.01 -25.72
N SER A 59 -2.29 16.13 -26.11
CA SER A 59 -3.73 16.36 -25.90
C SER A 59 -4.14 16.40 -24.43
N VAL A 60 -3.48 15.60 -23.58
CA VAL A 60 -3.68 15.66 -22.12
C VAL A 60 -3.12 16.97 -21.57
N GLN A 61 -1.89 17.35 -21.95
CA GLN A 61 -1.27 18.60 -21.51
C GLN A 61 -2.07 19.84 -21.95
N ALA A 62 -2.59 19.86 -23.18
CA ALA A 62 -3.43 20.94 -23.67
C ALA A 62 -4.70 21.11 -22.81
N LYS A 63 -5.30 20.01 -22.34
CA LYS A 63 -6.45 20.04 -21.41
C LYS A 63 -6.09 20.50 -20.00
N LEU A 64 -4.83 20.36 -19.60
CA LEU A 64 -4.35 20.83 -18.29
C LEU A 64 -4.08 22.34 -18.26
N LYS A 65 -3.95 23.00 -19.43
CA LYS A 65 -3.74 24.44 -19.48
C LYS A 65 -5.02 25.17 -19.03
N PRO A 66 -4.92 26.15 -18.10
CA PRO A 66 -6.07 26.92 -17.65
C PRO A 66 -6.70 27.67 -18.84
N GLY A 67 -8.03 27.57 -18.97
CA GLY A 67 -8.79 28.22 -20.05
C GLY A 67 -9.00 27.40 -21.33
N ALA A 68 -8.50 26.15 -21.40
CA ALA A 68 -8.74 25.29 -22.56
C ALA A 68 -10.24 24.93 -22.71
N ARG A 69 -10.86 25.32 -23.84
CA ARG A 69 -12.23 24.93 -24.17
C ARG A 69 -12.27 23.44 -24.52
N GLN A 70 -13.11 22.69 -23.82
CA GLN A 70 -13.20 21.24 -23.97
C GLN A 70 -13.93 20.91 -25.28
N GLN A 71 -13.20 20.41 -26.29
CA GLN A 71 -13.85 19.88 -27.50
C GLN A 71 -14.68 18.63 -27.13
N ARG A 72 -15.97 18.67 -27.48
CA ARG A 72 -17.00 17.73 -26.99
C ARG A 72 -16.99 16.34 -27.64
N ASN A 73 -16.20 16.09 -28.70
CA ASN A 73 -16.42 14.94 -29.60
C ASN A 73 -15.22 14.00 -29.81
N GLU A 74 -14.20 14.02 -28.97
CA GLU A 74 -13.06 13.12 -29.17
C GLU A 74 -13.26 11.77 -28.48
N LYS A 75 -13.08 10.67 -29.22
CA LYS A 75 -13.08 9.29 -28.71
C LYS A 75 -12.19 9.22 -27.46
N ASN A 76 -12.75 8.70 -26.36
CA ASN A 76 -12.07 8.68 -25.05
C ASN A 76 -11.00 7.59 -24.94
N VAL A 77 -10.89 6.71 -25.93
CA VAL A 77 -10.00 5.55 -25.95
C VAL A 77 -9.07 5.64 -27.16
N PHE A 78 -7.76 5.63 -26.91
CA PHE A 78 -6.69 5.64 -27.90
C PHE A 78 -6.04 4.26 -27.91
N ARG A 79 -5.92 3.63 -29.08
CA ARG A 79 -5.24 2.34 -29.22
C ARG A 79 -3.84 2.57 -29.79
N VAL A 80 -2.83 2.01 -29.14
CA VAL A 80 -1.43 2.13 -29.53
C VAL A 80 -0.84 0.74 -29.59
N ASP A 81 -0.32 0.35 -30.75
CA ASP A 81 0.27 -0.98 -30.95
C ASP A 81 1.79 -0.90 -30.83
N PHE A 82 2.39 -1.75 -30.00
CA PHE A 82 3.83 -1.92 -29.89
C PHE A 82 4.25 -3.31 -30.35
N CYS A 83 5.40 -3.41 -31.01
CA CYS A 83 6.07 -4.67 -31.27
C CYS A 83 7.20 -4.86 -30.25
N VAL A 84 7.23 -6.01 -29.59
CA VAL A 84 8.20 -6.38 -28.55
C VAL A 84 8.84 -7.71 -28.91
N MET A 85 10.16 -7.77 -28.95
CA MET A 85 10.90 -9.04 -29.02
C MET A 85 10.81 -9.77 -27.68
N MET A 86 10.34 -11.02 -27.70
CA MET A 86 10.23 -11.87 -26.51
C MET A 86 10.97 -13.19 -26.76
N GLU A 87 11.77 -13.62 -25.79
CA GLU A 87 12.30 -14.99 -25.77
C GLU A 87 11.18 -15.94 -25.34
N GLU A 88 10.82 -16.87 -26.20
CA GLU A 88 9.87 -17.94 -25.88
C GLU A 88 10.53 -19.31 -26.05
N GLN A 89 10.23 -20.25 -25.15
CA GLN A 89 10.69 -21.63 -25.29
C GLN A 89 9.75 -22.40 -26.20
N VAL A 90 10.15 -22.58 -27.46
CA VAL A 90 9.41 -23.41 -28.41
C VAL A 90 10.17 -24.73 -28.56
N ARG A 91 9.52 -25.83 -28.16
CA ARG A 91 10.08 -27.20 -28.21
C ARG A 91 11.45 -27.32 -27.51
N GLY A 92 11.63 -26.62 -26.39
CA GLY A 92 12.86 -26.66 -25.57
C GLY A 92 14.00 -25.81 -26.10
N LYS A 93 13.86 -25.14 -27.25
CA LYS A 93 14.80 -24.12 -27.74
C LYS A 93 14.26 -22.73 -27.42
N LYS A 94 15.15 -21.82 -27.02
CA LYS A 94 14.82 -20.40 -26.87
C LYS A 94 14.81 -19.77 -28.26
N GLU A 95 13.67 -19.30 -28.70
CA GLU A 95 13.51 -18.56 -29.94
C GLU A 95 13.03 -17.13 -29.62
N GLU A 96 13.57 -16.15 -30.34
CA GLU A 96 13.09 -14.78 -30.24
C GLU A 96 11.88 -14.60 -31.17
N ILE A 97 10.73 -14.26 -30.59
CA ILE A 97 9.48 -14.08 -31.31
C ILE A 97 9.07 -12.60 -31.21
N LEU A 98 8.68 -12.03 -32.35
CA LEU A 98 8.14 -10.69 -32.42
C LEU A 98 6.66 -10.71 -32.00
N CYS A 99 6.36 -10.13 -30.84
CA CYS A 99 4.99 -10.05 -30.32
C CYS A 99 4.43 -8.64 -30.51
N ARG A 100 3.30 -8.51 -31.22
CA ARG A 100 2.53 -7.27 -31.30
C ARG A 100 1.55 -7.17 -30.13
N ARG A 101 1.60 -6.05 -29.40
CA ARG A 101 0.75 -5.75 -28.24
C ARG A 101 -0.01 -4.45 -28.42
N THR A 102 -1.32 -4.51 -28.29
CA THR A 102 -2.19 -3.33 -28.30
C THR A 102 -2.39 -2.81 -26.89
N VAL A 103 -2.12 -1.52 -26.69
CA VAL A 103 -2.36 -0.79 -25.45
C VAL A 103 -3.51 0.17 -25.66
N GLU A 104 -4.56 0.03 -24.85
CA GLU A 104 -5.68 0.97 -24.84
C GLU A 104 -5.46 2.04 -23.75
N LEU A 105 -5.39 3.30 -24.17
CA LEU A 105 -5.21 4.46 -23.32
C LEU A 105 -6.53 5.22 -23.25
N SER A 106 -7.15 5.22 -22.08
CA SER A 106 -8.29 6.07 -21.81
C SER A 106 -7.83 7.43 -21.31
N ARG A 107 -8.41 8.51 -21.83
CA ARG A 107 -8.16 9.84 -21.26
C ARG A 107 -8.69 9.92 -19.82
N PRO A 108 -7.90 10.40 -18.86
CA PRO A 108 -8.40 10.57 -17.50
C PRO A 108 -9.50 11.64 -17.46
N ARG A 109 -10.52 11.42 -16.61
CA ARG A 109 -11.59 12.40 -16.39
C ARG A 109 -11.00 13.70 -15.83
N LYS A 110 -11.60 14.85 -16.18
CA LYS A 110 -11.15 16.19 -15.74
C LYS A 110 -10.96 16.28 -14.23
N GLN A 111 -11.90 15.71 -13.46
CA GLN A 111 -11.86 15.65 -11.99
C GLN A 111 -10.59 14.95 -11.46
N VAL A 112 -10.14 13.88 -12.12
CA VAL A 112 -8.93 13.14 -11.72
C VAL A 112 -7.69 13.96 -12.02
N LEU A 113 -7.66 14.63 -13.17
CA LEU A 113 -6.56 15.52 -13.55
C LEU A 113 -6.46 16.73 -12.61
N GLU A 114 -7.59 17.34 -12.26
CA GLU A 114 -7.67 18.45 -11.29
C GLU A 114 -7.21 17.99 -9.90
N ALA A 115 -7.57 16.78 -9.46
CA ALA A 115 -7.10 16.21 -8.19
C ALA A 115 -5.58 15.94 -8.16
N ILE A 116 -4.97 15.58 -9.30
CA ILE A 116 -3.52 15.35 -9.41
C ILE A 116 -2.75 16.68 -9.42
N LEU A 117 -3.28 17.68 -10.13
CA LEU A 117 -2.61 18.97 -10.35
C LEU A 117 -2.84 19.97 -9.24
N THR A 118 -3.97 19.91 -8.52
CA THR A 118 -4.17 20.79 -7.37
C THR A 118 -3.14 20.42 -6.30
N PRO A 119 -2.27 21.36 -5.88
CA PRO A 119 -1.39 21.16 -4.74
C PRO A 119 -2.23 21.30 -3.46
N THR A 120 -3.23 20.44 -3.27
CA THR A 120 -3.94 20.36 -2.01
C THR A 120 -3.01 19.74 -0.96
N ARG A 121 -2.93 20.39 0.20
CA ARG A 121 -2.13 20.05 1.40
C ARG A 121 -2.39 18.64 1.96
N SER A 122 -3.29 17.85 1.37
CA SER A 122 -3.63 16.52 1.85
C SER A 122 -2.78 15.45 1.15
N ASN A 123 -1.66 15.10 1.77
CA ASN A 123 -0.87 13.92 1.42
C ASN A 123 -1.70 12.62 1.44
N LYS A 124 -2.84 12.61 2.17
CA LYS A 124 -3.75 11.46 2.27
C LYS A 124 -4.47 11.14 0.96
N ALA A 125 -4.95 12.15 0.22
CA ALA A 125 -5.64 11.93 -1.06
C ALA A 125 -4.69 11.39 -2.15
N LYS A 126 -3.44 11.90 -2.17
CA LYS A 126 -2.39 11.41 -3.07
C LYS A 126 -1.94 9.98 -2.73
N ALA A 127 -1.85 9.65 -1.44
CA ALA A 127 -1.54 8.29 -0.98
C ALA A 127 -2.66 7.30 -1.31
N HIS A 128 -3.91 7.65 -1.02
CA HIS A 128 -5.08 6.81 -1.34
C HIS A 128 -5.20 6.55 -2.85
N PHE A 129 -5.01 7.58 -3.69
CA PHE A 129 -5.01 7.41 -5.15
C PHE A 129 -3.84 6.53 -5.63
N LYS A 130 -2.65 6.70 -5.05
CA LYS A 130 -1.46 5.89 -5.34
C LYS A 130 -1.68 4.41 -5.01
N ASP A 131 -2.26 4.11 -3.86
CA ASP A 131 -2.55 2.74 -3.43
C ASP A 131 -3.69 2.13 -4.25
N THR A 132 -4.71 2.93 -4.59
CA THR A 132 -5.80 2.50 -5.47
C THR A 132 -5.28 2.15 -6.88
N LEU A 133 -4.38 2.95 -7.46
CA LEU A 133 -3.77 2.67 -8.77
C LEU A 133 -2.84 1.45 -8.75
N LYS A 134 -2.08 1.28 -7.66
CA LYS A 134 -1.13 0.17 -7.51
C LYS A 134 -1.83 -1.16 -7.25
N ASN A 135 -2.97 -1.13 -6.58
CA ASN A 135 -3.76 -2.32 -6.21
C ASN A 135 -4.85 -2.67 -7.25
N ARG A 136 -5.44 -1.69 -7.94
CA ARG A 136 -6.51 -1.95 -8.94
C ARG A 136 -6.02 -2.20 -10.35
N LEU A 137 -4.87 -1.68 -10.75
CA LEU A 137 -4.30 -2.03 -12.04
C LEU A 137 -3.37 -3.23 -11.83
N PRO A 138 -3.77 -4.44 -12.26
CA PRO A 138 -2.97 -5.63 -12.09
C PRO A 138 -1.87 -5.62 -13.14
N TRP A 139 -1.02 -4.58 -13.22
CA TRP A 139 -0.02 -4.46 -14.28
C TRP A 139 0.81 -5.74 -14.39
N LYS A 140 1.21 -6.37 -13.28
CA LYS A 140 1.91 -7.67 -13.29
C LYS A 140 1.06 -8.84 -13.85
N LYS A 141 -0.24 -8.88 -13.58
CA LYS A 141 -1.18 -9.93 -14.03
C LYS A 141 -1.65 -9.69 -15.48
N ILE A 142 -1.87 -8.44 -15.88
CA ILE A 142 -2.12 -8.00 -17.25
C ILE A 142 -0.88 -8.29 -18.11
N PHE A 143 0.32 -7.94 -17.64
CA PHE A 143 1.57 -8.26 -18.35
C PHE A 143 1.78 -9.78 -18.48
N LYS A 144 1.45 -10.59 -17.46
CA LYS A 144 1.58 -12.05 -17.48
C LYS A 144 0.50 -12.75 -18.34
N MET A 145 -0.75 -12.27 -18.34
CA MET A 145 -1.82 -12.80 -19.21
C MET A 145 -1.63 -12.43 -20.68
N LEU A 146 -1.08 -11.25 -20.97
CA LEU A 146 -0.75 -10.82 -22.34
C LEU A 146 0.49 -11.54 -22.92
N CYS A 147 1.23 -12.32 -22.12
CA CYS A 147 2.36 -13.14 -22.60
C CYS A 147 1.94 -14.48 -23.20
N CYS A 148 0.67 -14.90 -23.13
CA CYS A 148 0.27 -16.28 -23.46
C CYS A 148 -0.46 -16.43 -24.81
N THR A 149 -0.37 -15.44 -25.71
CA THR A 149 -0.89 -15.55 -27.07
C THR A 149 0.18 -15.18 -28.08
N ALA A 150 1.31 -15.88 -28.07
CA ALA A 150 2.17 -15.95 -29.22
C ALA A 150 1.58 -16.99 -30.17
N VAL A 151 1.04 -16.53 -31.31
CA VAL A 151 0.76 -17.41 -32.43
C VAL A 151 1.96 -17.28 -33.35
N GLN A 152 2.73 -18.36 -33.47
CA GLN A 152 3.70 -18.50 -34.55
C GLN A 152 2.91 -18.48 -35.87
N GLU A 153 3.00 -17.38 -36.61
CA GLU A 153 2.65 -17.35 -38.03
C GLU A 153 3.75 -18.12 -38.77
N GLY A 154 3.68 -19.45 -38.71
CA GLY A 154 4.37 -20.29 -39.67
C GLY A 154 3.68 -20.07 -41.01
N GLU A 155 4.37 -19.38 -41.92
CA GLU A 155 3.97 -19.23 -43.32
C GLU A 155 3.96 -20.62 -43.97
N ASP A 156 2.83 -21.31 -43.88
CA ASP A 156 2.54 -22.50 -44.66
C ASP A 156 1.93 -22.02 -45.99
N PRO A 157 2.68 -22.06 -47.12
CA PRO A 157 2.31 -21.37 -48.36
C PRO A 157 1.07 -21.94 -49.06
N ASN A 158 0.47 -23.00 -48.52
CA ASN A 158 -0.74 -23.63 -49.05
C ASN A 158 -2.02 -23.37 -48.24
N SER A 159 -1.97 -22.58 -47.16
CA SER A 159 -3.17 -22.25 -46.38
C SER A 159 -3.73 -20.86 -46.75
N GLN A 160 -4.46 -20.78 -47.87
CA GLN A 160 -5.28 -19.60 -48.20
C GLN A 160 -6.53 -19.48 -47.29
N ILE A 161 -6.38 -19.71 -45.99
CA ILE A 161 -7.41 -19.36 -45.03
C ILE A 161 -7.27 -17.85 -44.82
N SER A 162 -8.19 -17.09 -45.41
CA SER A 162 -8.17 -15.62 -45.30
C SER A 162 -8.07 -15.21 -43.82
N HIS A 163 -7.18 -14.26 -43.52
CA HIS A 163 -6.94 -13.73 -42.17
C HIS A 163 -8.26 -13.33 -41.46
N ALA A 164 -9.28 -12.92 -42.22
CA ALA A 164 -10.63 -12.64 -41.72
C ALA A 164 -11.33 -13.89 -41.12
N LYS A 165 -11.16 -15.08 -41.71
CA LYS A 165 -11.70 -16.33 -41.15
C LYS A 165 -11.03 -16.71 -39.83
N ILE A 166 -9.72 -16.48 -39.71
CA ILE A 166 -8.97 -16.74 -38.47
C ILE A 166 -9.43 -15.78 -37.36
N GLN A 167 -9.59 -14.48 -37.68
CA GLN A 167 -10.11 -13.50 -36.74
C GLN A 167 -11.54 -13.81 -36.30
N PHE A 168 -12.41 -14.17 -37.24
CA PHE A 168 -13.79 -14.56 -36.94
C PHE A 168 -13.84 -15.80 -36.02
N ALA A 169 -13.04 -16.83 -36.29
CA ALA A 169 -12.96 -18.02 -35.44
C ALA A 169 -12.44 -17.70 -34.03
N ARG A 170 -11.48 -16.78 -33.90
CA ARG A 170 -10.97 -16.30 -32.60
C ARG A 170 -12.04 -15.55 -31.82
N GLN A 171 -12.78 -14.67 -32.48
CA GLN A 171 -13.88 -13.93 -31.85
C GLN A 171 -14.98 -14.88 -31.37
N GLN A 172 -15.35 -15.87 -32.20
CA GLN A 172 -16.34 -16.87 -31.84
C GLN A 172 -15.89 -17.75 -30.67
N LYS A 173 -14.59 -18.12 -30.61
CA LYS A 173 -14.02 -18.86 -29.47
C LYS A 173 -14.01 -18.02 -28.19
N TYR A 174 -13.68 -16.74 -28.30
CA TYR A 174 -13.72 -15.81 -27.17
C TYR A 174 -15.16 -15.64 -26.65
N GLU A 175 -16.14 -15.48 -27.53
CA GLU A 175 -17.56 -15.38 -27.16
C GLU A 175 -18.04 -16.62 -26.43
N ARG A 176 -17.75 -17.83 -26.94
CA ARG A 176 -18.08 -19.10 -26.25
C ARG A 176 -17.43 -19.20 -24.88
N ASN A 177 -16.14 -18.89 -24.76
CA ASN A 177 -15.44 -18.93 -23.48
C ASN A 177 -15.98 -17.89 -22.49
N ARG A 178 -16.36 -16.70 -22.98
CA ARG A 178 -16.98 -15.66 -22.16
C ARG A 178 -18.32 -16.14 -21.63
N ASP A 179 -19.16 -16.74 -22.48
CA ASP A 179 -20.47 -17.24 -22.09
C ASP A 179 -20.36 -18.44 -21.13
N GLU A 180 -19.37 -19.31 -21.32
CA GLU A 180 -19.05 -20.40 -20.39
C GLU A 180 -18.58 -19.87 -19.02
N ILE A 181 -17.79 -18.80 -18.99
CA ILE A 181 -17.38 -18.18 -17.72
C ILE A 181 -18.57 -17.50 -17.05
N VAL A 182 -19.36 -16.73 -17.80
CA VAL A 182 -20.54 -16.01 -17.29
C VAL A 182 -21.60 -16.96 -16.76
N SER A 183 -21.80 -18.12 -17.41
CA SER A 183 -22.75 -19.13 -16.95
C SER A 183 -22.28 -19.91 -15.71
N ARG A 184 -20.96 -19.98 -15.46
CA ARG A 184 -20.39 -20.60 -14.25
C ARG A 184 -20.44 -19.68 -13.02
N ILE A 185 -20.65 -18.38 -13.20
CA ILE A 185 -20.76 -17.44 -12.09
C ILE A 185 -22.16 -17.58 -11.49
N ASP A 186 -22.22 -17.93 -10.21
CA ASP A 186 -23.45 -17.84 -9.43
C ASP A 186 -23.75 -16.37 -9.11
N TRP A 187 -24.53 -15.75 -9.98
CA TRP A 187 -24.91 -14.34 -9.86
C TRP A 187 -25.75 -14.06 -8.62
N ASN A 188 -26.54 -15.03 -8.15
CA ASN A 188 -27.34 -14.88 -6.94
C ASN A 188 -26.45 -14.77 -5.71
N ARG A 189 -25.48 -15.68 -5.57
CA ARG A 189 -24.47 -15.59 -4.50
C ARG A 189 -23.67 -14.31 -4.57
N TYR A 190 -23.29 -13.86 -5.77
CA TYR A 190 -22.54 -12.61 -5.91
C TYR A 190 -23.40 -11.39 -5.55
N GLU A 191 -24.69 -11.40 -5.88
CA GLU A 191 -25.63 -10.35 -5.49
C GLU A 191 -25.84 -10.30 -3.98
N GLU A 192 -25.92 -11.45 -3.31
CA GLU A 192 -25.98 -11.53 -1.84
C GLU A 192 -24.73 -10.94 -1.19
N ILE A 193 -23.54 -11.37 -1.62
CA ILE A 193 -22.26 -10.83 -1.13
C ILE A 193 -22.17 -9.33 -1.41
N TYR A 194 -22.63 -8.88 -2.58
CA TYR A 194 -22.64 -7.46 -2.92
C TYR A 194 -23.57 -6.67 -2.00
N LYS A 195 -24.79 -7.14 -1.74
CA LYS A 195 -25.74 -6.51 -0.82
C LYS A 195 -25.19 -6.44 0.60
N GLU A 196 -24.57 -7.51 1.09
CA GLU A 196 -23.89 -7.55 2.39
C GLU A 196 -22.76 -6.52 2.44
N THR A 197 -21.87 -6.51 1.45
CA THR A 197 -20.75 -5.55 1.36
C THR A 197 -21.24 -4.10 1.32
N VAL A 198 -22.33 -3.81 0.59
CA VAL A 198 -22.92 -2.47 0.53
C VAL A 198 -23.48 -2.05 1.88
N ARG A 199 -24.16 -2.95 2.60
CA ARG A 199 -24.66 -2.69 3.96
C ARG A 199 -23.52 -2.40 4.92
N ASP A 200 -22.44 -3.19 4.86
CA ASP A 200 -21.26 -2.98 5.70
C ASP A 200 -20.58 -1.63 5.42
N VAL A 201 -20.43 -1.27 4.15
CA VAL A 201 -19.89 0.04 3.75
C VAL A 201 -20.81 1.17 4.23
N GLN A 202 -22.12 1.02 4.10
CA GLN A 202 -23.08 2.01 4.59
C GLN A 202 -23.03 2.16 6.11
N ALA A 203 -22.95 1.05 6.85
CA ALA A 203 -22.80 1.05 8.30
C ALA A 203 -21.50 1.75 8.70
N ASN A 204 -20.37 1.41 8.06
CA ASN A 204 -19.09 2.06 8.29
C ASN A 204 -19.14 3.56 8.00
N MET A 205 -19.76 3.97 6.88
CA MET A 205 -19.94 5.39 6.54
C MET A 205 -20.83 6.12 7.54
N ALA A 206 -21.85 5.44 8.11
CA ALA A 206 -22.72 6.02 9.12
C ALA A 206 -22.05 6.15 10.49
N THR A 207 -21.05 5.31 10.78
CA THR A 207 -20.27 5.36 12.03
C THR A 207 -18.95 6.12 11.91
N ASP A 208 -18.53 6.49 10.71
CA ASP A 208 -17.29 7.26 10.49
C ASP A 208 -17.41 8.64 11.13
N GLY A 209 -16.42 9.00 11.96
CA GLY A 209 -16.39 10.25 12.70
C GLY A 209 -17.24 10.27 13.96
N LEU A 210 -18.00 9.21 14.27
CA LEU A 210 -18.89 9.18 15.44
C LEU A 210 -18.12 9.32 16.77
N ILE A 211 -16.91 8.75 16.84
CA ILE A 211 -16.04 8.87 18.01
C ILE A 211 -15.12 10.08 17.85
N ARG A 212 -14.60 10.33 16.63
CA ARG A 212 -13.66 11.43 16.39
C ARG A 212 -14.28 12.81 16.65
N ASP A 213 -15.52 13.01 16.23
CA ASP A 213 -16.16 14.33 16.22
C ASP A 213 -16.87 14.63 17.56
N ASP A 214 -17.10 13.61 18.41
CA ASP A 214 -17.69 13.75 19.75
C ASP A 214 -16.60 13.59 20.84
N PRO A 215 -16.21 14.68 21.55
CA PRO A 215 -15.15 14.64 22.54
C PRO A 215 -15.45 13.72 23.73
N HIS A 216 -16.73 13.53 24.09
CA HIS A 216 -17.10 12.65 25.20
C HIS A 216 -16.91 11.19 24.83
N ARG A 217 -17.32 10.80 23.62
CA ARG A 217 -17.11 9.44 23.10
C ARG A 217 -15.62 9.16 22.90
N ARG A 218 -14.88 10.14 22.39
CA ARG A 218 -13.44 10.06 22.24
C ARG A 218 -12.73 9.78 23.56
N MET A 219 -13.07 10.55 24.60
CA MET A 219 -12.51 10.36 25.94
C MET A 219 -12.92 9.02 26.53
N ALA A 220 -14.17 8.59 26.35
CA ALA A 220 -14.63 7.27 26.79
C ALA A 220 -13.86 6.13 26.12
N HIS A 221 -13.59 6.24 24.81
CA HIS A 221 -12.81 5.25 24.06
C HIS A 221 -11.35 5.20 24.54
N ILE A 222 -10.72 6.36 24.75
CA ILE A 222 -9.35 6.42 25.31
C ILE A 222 -9.34 5.84 26.73
N ALA A 223 -10.33 6.15 27.57
CA ALA A 223 -10.45 5.59 28.91
C ALA A 223 -10.58 4.06 28.88
N GLU A 224 -11.34 3.51 27.92
CA GLU A 224 -11.44 2.07 27.72
C GLU A 224 -10.08 1.46 27.36
N MET A 225 -9.33 2.08 26.44
CA MET A 225 -7.96 1.63 26.10
C MET A 225 -7.04 1.67 27.33
N LEU A 226 -7.12 2.74 28.12
CA LEU A 226 -6.30 2.90 29.33
C LEU A 226 -6.68 1.92 30.44
N SER A 227 -7.93 1.46 30.50
CA SER A 227 -8.37 0.43 31.45
C SER A 227 -7.70 -0.94 31.22
N LYS A 228 -7.22 -1.17 29.99
CA LYS A 228 -6.48 -2.37 29.59
C LYS A 228 -4.97 -2.23 29.80
N VAL A 229 -4.51 -1.10 30.33
CA VAL A 229 -3.11 -0.93 30.70
C VAL A 229 -2.80 -1.86 31.87
N ARG A 230 -1.73 -2.63 31.74
CA ARG A 230 -1.19 -3.54 32.74
C ARG A 230 0.20 -3.06 33.12
N VAL A 231 0.61 -3.31 34.35
CA VAL A 231 2.01 -3.12 34.77
C VAL A 231 2.68 -4.48 34.61
N ALA A 232 3.86 -4.51 33.99
CA ALA A 232 4.63 -5.74 33.92
C ALA A 232 5.00 -6.14 35.35
N GLU A 233 4.38 -7.21 35.85
CA GLU A 233 4.89 -7.92 37.02
C GLU A 233 6.23 -8.55 36.65
N GLU A 234 7.22 -8.40 37.52
CA GLU A 234 8.57 -8.89 37.24
C GLU A 234 8.53 -10.41 37.07
N GLN A 235 8.91 -10.90 35.88
CA GLN A 235 9.06 -12.33 35.67
C GLN A 235 10.17 -12.86 36.62
N GLU A 236 9.83 -13.92 37.37
CA GLU A 236 10.52 -14.53 38.53
C GLU A 236 11.98 -15.00 38.33
N HIS A 237 12.86 -14.28 37.66
CA HIS A 237 14.21 -14.77 37.34
C HIS A 237 15.30 -13.85 37.88
N GLN A 238 15.50 -13.86 39.20
CA GLN A 238 16.78 -14.16 39.89
C GLN A 238 16.65 -13.88 41.40
N PRO A 239 17.08 -14.81 42.29
CA PRO A 239 16.80 -14.74 43.73
C PRO A 239 17.57 -13.66 44.52
N ASN A 240 18.47 -12.88 43.91
CA ASN A 240 19.39 -12.01 44.64
C ASN A 240 19.34 -10.52 44.25
N ASP A 241 18.47 -10.10 43.33
CA ASP A 241 18.33 -8.70 42.92
C ASP A 241 17.02 -8.16 43.52
N ILE A 242 17.10 -7.35 44.59
CA ILE A 242 15.95 -6.57 45.08
C ILE A 242 15.63 -5.56 43.99
N ARG A 243 14.64 -5.86 43.14
CA ARG A 243 14.15 -4.90 42.17
C ARG A 243 12.82 -4.35 42.64
N GLU A 244 12.81 -3.03 42.79
CA GLU A 244 11.62 -2.27 43.12
C GLU A 244 10.73 -2.31 41.88
N GLY A 245 9.50 -2.84 42.04
CA GLY A 245 8.46 -2.71 41.02
C GLY A 245 8.26 -1.25 40.61
N VAL A 246 7.57 -1.02 39.50
CA VAL A 246 7.38 0.35 39.00
C VAL A 246 6.73 1.21 40.08
N ASP A 247 7.37 2.31 40.46
CA ASP A 247 6.81 3.29 41.39
C ASP A 247 5.37 3.70 40.97
N PRO A 248 4.36 3.54 41.84
CA PRO A 248 2.98 3.92 41.54
C PRO A 248 2.83 5.35 41.02
N ILE A 249 3.64 6.30 41.48
CA ILE A 249 3.60 7.69 40.99
C ILE A 249 4.02 7.73 39.52
N MET A 250 5.10 7.03 39.18
CA MET A 250 5.58 6.93 37.81
C MET A 250 4.57 6.23 36.89
N GLN A 251 3.85 5.22 37.38
CA GLN A 251 2.75 4.59 36.65
C GLN A 251 1.64 5.61 36.33
N LEU A 252 1.17 6.37 37.33
CA LEU A 252 0.14 7.40 37.14
C LEU A 252 0.57 8.49 36.16
N VAL A 253 1.84 8.93 36.24
CA VAL A 253 2.40 9.89 35.28
C VAL A 253 2.42 9.30 33.87
N ALA A 254 2.83 8.04 33.70
CA ALA A 254 2.85 7.39 32.40
C ALA A 254 1.45 7.22 31.81
N ILE A 255 0.46 6.78 32.61
CA ILE A 255 -0.94 6.64 32.18
C ILE A 255 -1.51 8.00 31.76
N ARG A 256 -1.29 9.05 32.57
CA ARG A 256 -1.73 10.41 32.23
C ARG A 256 -1.12 10.90 30.94
N ARG A 257 0.19 10.72 30.76
CA ARG A 257 0.89 11.12 29.53
C ARG A 257 0.40 10.34 28.31
N LEU A 258 0.15 9.04 28.47
CA LEU A 258 -0.41 8.20 27.42
C LEU A 258 -1.82 8.68 27.03
N SER A 259 -2.67 9.02 28.00
CA SER A 259 -4.00 9.59 27.75
C SER A 259 -3.94 10.85 26.88
N LEU A 260 -3.07 11.80 27.25
CA LEU A 260 -2.91 13.04 26.50
C LEU A 260 -2.36 12.78 25.10
N LEU A 261 -1.38 11.90 24.97
CA LEU A 261 -0.77 11.56 23.69
C LEU A 261 -1.77 10.87 22.74
N LEU A 262 -2.61 9.97 23.27
CA LEU A 262 -3.65 9.31 22.48
C LEU A 262 -4.73 10.29 22.01
N ASP A 263 -5.12 11.26 22.85
CA ASP A 263 -6.09 12.29 22.46
C ASP A 263 -5.52 13.26 21.40
N GLU A 264 -4.30 13.77 21.64
CA GLU A 264 -3.61 14.68 20.71
C GLU A 264 -3.34 14.03 19.35
N GLN A 265 -3.08 12.72 19.32
CA GLN A 265 -2.66 11.98 18.11
C GLN A 265 -3.72 11.01 17.61
N PHE A 266 -4.98 11.17 18.04
CA PHE A 266 -6.09 10.27 17.73
C PHE A 266 -6.25 9.97 16.24
N ASP A 267 -6.22 11.01 15.40
CA ASP A 267 -6.39 10.90 13.93
C ASP A 267 -5.17 10.29 13.24
N GLU A 268 -3.98 10.54 13.79
CA GLU A 268 -2.73 10.05 13.25
C GLU A 268 -2.51 8.57 13.56
N LEU A 269 -2.92 8.15 14.75
CA LEU A 269 -2.93 6.76 15.19
C LEU A 269 -4.14 5.97 14.67
N GLN A 270 -5.06 6.65 13.97
CA GLN A 270 -6.25 6.06 13.39
C GLN A 270 -7.07 5.29 14.44
N LEU A 271 -7.22 5.85 15.65
CA LEU A 271 -7.83 5.15 16.78
C LEU A 271 -9.26 4.67 16.46
N GLU A 272 -10.04 5.47 15.74
CA GLU A 272 -11.37 5.09 15.26
C GLU A 272 -11.34 4.05 14.12
N ASN A 273 -10.56 4.31 13.05
CA ASN A 273 -10.53 3.43 11.88
C ASN A 273 -9.93 2.04 12.18
N LEU A 274 -9.01 1.98 13.13
CA LEU A 274 -8.38 0.75 13.61
C LEU A 274 -8.94 0.34 14.99
N GLY A 275 -10.18 0.73 15.31
CA GLY A 275 -10.81 0.49 16.61
C GLY A 275 -10.65 -0.95 17.09
N ARG A 276 -10.89 -1.94 16.23
CA ARG A 276 -10.71 -3.37 16.57
C ARG A 276 -9.30 -3.73 17.03
N MET A 277 -8.27 -3.16 16.40
CA MET A 277 -6.88 -3.40 16.80
C MET A 277 -6.60 -2.80 18.17
N TRP A 278 -7.13 -1.60 18.43
CA TRP A 278 -6.95 -0.90 19.70
C TRP A 278 -7.80 -1.51 20.82
N GLU A 279 -8.96 -2.07 20.50
CA GLU A 279 -9.81 -2.83 21.41
C GLU A 279 -9.15 -4.14 21.87
N SER A 280 -8.42 -4.82 20.97
CA SER A 280 -7.65 -6.03 21.27
C SER A 280 -6.24 -5.73 21.80
N ALA A 281 -5.84 -4.46 21.86
CA ALA A 281 -4.52 -4.08 22.32
C ALA A 281 -4.43 -4.11 23.85
N VAL A 282 -3.41 -4.79 24.37
CA VAL A 282 -3.01 -4.78 25.77
C VAL A 282 -1.73 -3.97 25.90
N ILE A 283 -1.78 -2.87 26.64
CA ILE A 283 -0.61 -2.01 26.85
C ILE A 283 0.05 -2.42 28.17
N THR A 284 1.31 -2.83 28.12
CA THR A 284 2.07 -3.23 29.30
C THR A 284 3.13 -2.18 29.63
N LEU A 285 3.00 -1.53 30.79
CA LEU A 285 4.01 -0.62 31.32
C LEU A 285 5.18 -1.41 31.90
N MET A 286 6.36 -1.21 31.33
CA MET A 286 7.60 -1.83 31.78
C MET A 286 8.38 -0.89 32.69
N PRO A 287 9.19 -1.42 33.63
CA PRO A 287 10.10 -0.61 34.44
C PRO A 287 10.93 0.37 33.62
N ALA A 288 11.36 1.44 34.28
CA ALA A 288 12.28 2.37 33.67
C ALA A 288 13.47 1.58 33.10
N ARG A 289 13.85 1.90 31.86
CA ARG A 289 15.06 1.32 31.26
C ARG A 289 16.18 1.54 32.26
N SER A 290 17.00 0.52 32.52
CA SER A 290 18.26 0.68 33.24
C SER A 290 19.18 1.52 32.36
N PHE A 291 18.94 2.83 32.33
CA PHE A 291 19.76 3.75 31.60
C PHE A 291 21.10 3.72 32.32
N ASN A 292 22.11 3.13 31.66
CA ASN A 292 23.43 3.69 31.82
C ASN A 292 23.31 5.13 31.31
N THR A 293 23.06 6.08 32.22
CA THR A 293 22.91 7.51 31.92
C THR A 293 24.23 8.15 31.51
N SER A 294 25.32 7.37 31.50
CA SER A 294 26.62 7.83 31.03
C SER A 294 26.51 8.41 29.62
N ALA A 295 27.16 9.56 29.40
CA ALA A 295 27.20 10.22 28.10
C ALA A 295 27.69 9.29 26.98
N SER A 296 28.53 8.30 27.31
CA SER A 296 29.03 7.28 26.38
C SER A 296 27.95 6.30 25.91
N ALA A 297 27.04 5.90 26.79
CA ALA A 297 25.90 5.05 26.44
C ALA A 297 24.88 5.82 25.59
N LEU A 298 24.58 7.09 25.92
CA LEU A 298 23.73 7.96 25.11
C LEU A 298 24.32 8.20 23.71
N TYR A 299 25.64 8.41 23.61
CA TYR A 299 26.33 8.56 22.33
C TYR A 299 26.25 7.27 21.48
N LYS A 300 26.49 6.11 22.09
CA LYS A 300 26.34 4.80 21.42
C LYS A 300 24.91 4.55 20.96
N GLN A 301 23.90 4.92 21.76
CA GLN A 301 22.49 4.81 21.38
C GLN A 301 22.16 5.69 20.18
N ARG A 302 22.55 6.98 20.20
CA ARG A 302 22.38 7.89 19.05
C ARG A 302 23.07 7.38 17.78
N LYS A 303 24.25 6.78 17.91
CA LYS A 303 25.01 6.19 16.79
C LYS A 303 24.38 4.90 16.25
N ARG A 304 23.65 4.15 17.08
CA ARG A 304 22.85 3.00 16.64
C ARG A 304 21.56 3.44 15.97
N GLN A 305 20.93 4.50 16.49
CA GLN A 305 19.75 5.11 15.87
C GLN A 305 20.03 5.59 14.44
N SER A 306 21.21 6.18 14.17
CA SER A 306 21.57 6.60 12.81
C SER A 306 21.88 5.45 11.84
N LYS A 307 22.11 4.23 12.34
CA LYS A 307 22.40 3.04 11.52
C LYS A 307 21.19 2.17 11.20
N GLY A 308 19.99 2.55 11.64
CA GLY A 308 18.77 1.76 11.42
C GLY A 308 18.61 0.56 12.34
N ASP A 309 19.52 0.37 13.30
CA ASP A 309 19.52 -0.71 14.29
C ASP A 309 18.66 -0.34 15.52
N ILE A 310 17.58 0.40 15.26
CA ILE A 310 16.77 1.16 16.24
C ILE A 310 15.96 0.23 17.16
N MET A 311 15.65 -1.00 16.72
CA MET A 311 14.57 -1.78 17.35
C MET A 311 15.01 -2.62 18.56
N ALA A 312 16.29 -2.97 18.68
CA ALA A 312 16.69 -3.98 19.68
C ALA A 312 16.79 -3.44 21.12
N ASN A 313 16.98 -2.12 21.32
CA ASN A 313 17.41 -1.58 22.61
C ASN A 313 16.49 -0.49 23.20
N ASP A 314 15.46 -0.06 22.50
CA ASP A 314 14.64 1.06 22.97
C ASP A 314 13.59 0.64 24.01
N GLY A 315 13.48 -0.66 24.33
CA GLY A 315 12.59 -1.19 25.36
C GLY A 315 11.11 -1.22 24.96
N PHE A 316 10.76 -0.64 23.82
CA PHE A 316 9.45 -0.81 23.20
C PHE A 316 9.42 -2.15 22.48
N ALA A 317 8.37 -2.94 22.72
CA ALA A 317 8.12 -4.16 21.98
C ALA A 317 6.63 -4.22 21.67
N ILE A 318 6.28 -4.37 20.39
CA ILE A 318 4.92 -4.67 19.99
C ILE A 318 4.89 -6.08 19.41
N SER A 319 4.08 -6.93 20.01
CA SER A 319 3.92 -8.32 19.63
C SER A 319 2.49 -8.52 19.15
N LEU A 320 2.34 -9.05 17.93
CA LEU A 320 1.07 -9.53 17.42
C LEU A 320 0.97 -11.01 17.76
N HIS A 321 -0.07 -11.38 18.49
CA HIS A 321 -0.32 -12.76 18.86
C HIS A 321 -1.17 -13.48 17.81
N HIS A 322 -1.22 -14.81 17.92
CA HIS A 322 -1.95 -15.67 17.01
C HIS A 322 -3.48 -15.51 17.11
N ASP A 323 -3.99 -14.83 18.12
CA ASP A 323 -5.41 -14.51 18.33
C ASP A 323 -5.78 -13.10 17.84
N ASN A 324 -4.88 -12.43 17.11
CA ASN A 324 -4.98 -11.02 16.71
C ASN A 324 -4.99 -10.02 17.89
N SER A 325 -4.63 -10.45 19.11
CA SER A 325 -4.36 -9.50 20.19
C SER A 325 -2.99 -8.83 19.97
N VAL A 326 -2.90 -7.56 20.35
CA VAL A 326 -1.67 -6.76 20.18
C VAL A 326 -1.14 -6.42 21.57
N THR A 327 0.02 -6.93 21.95
CA THR A 327 0.67 -6.49 23.19
C THR A 327 1.66 -5.38 22.89
N ILE A 328 1.48 -4.22 23.53
CA ILE A 328 2.34 -3.04 23.39
C ILE A 328 3.09 -2.82 24.70
N ARG A 329 4.39 -3.14 24.72
CA ARG A 329 5.25 -2.90 25.88
C ARG A 329 5.84 -1.50 25.81
N ILE A 330 5.59 -0.67 26.83
CA ILE A 330 6.01 0.73 26.92
C ILE A 330 6.82 0.93 28.21
N PRO A 331 8.08 1.36 28.14
CA PRO A 331 8.82 1.76 29.34
C PRO A 331 8.14 2.96 30.00
N VAL A 332 7.98 2.93 31.33
CA VAL A 332 7.30 4.01 32.09
C VAL A 332 7.96 5.37 31.88
N VAL A 333 9.28 5.38 31.64
CA VAL A 333 10.04 6.56 31.21
C VAL A 333 10.18 6.56 29.68
N PHE A 334 9.08 6.89 28.99
CA PHE A 334 9.07 7.09 27.54
C PHE A 334 9.16 8.58 27.18
N ARG A 335 9.70 8.87 25.98
CA ARG A 335 9.60 10.18 25.33
C ARG A 335 8.48 10.13 24.30
N ASP A 336 7.71 11.21 24.19
CA ASP A 336 6.51 11.24 23.34
C ASP A 336 6.84 10.96 21.87
N GLY A 337 7.90 11.57 21.34
CA GLY A 337 8.33 11.33 19.96
C GLY A 337 8.82 9.89 19.69
N GLU A 338 9.42 9.23 20.69
CA GLU A 338 9.83 7.82 20.57
C GLU A 338 8.59 6.93 20.50
N LEU A 339 7.71 7.05 21.50
CA LEU A 339 6.48 6.27 21.57
C LEU A 339 5.63 6.46 20.29
N LEU A 340 5.45 7.70 19.85
CA LEU A 340 4.66 8.04 18.69
C LEU A 340 5.24 7.45 17.39
N SER A 341 6.56 7.48 17.23
CA SER A 341 7.24 6.85 16.10
C SER A 341 6.99 5.34 16.06
N HIS A 342 7.07 4.67 17.21
CA HIS A 342 6.75 3.25 17.33
C HIS A 342 5.28 2.97 17.02
N LEU A 343 4.34 3.66 17.66
CA LEU A 343 2.90 3.45 17.45
C LEU A 343 2.51 3.67 15.98
N ARG A 344 2.97 4.75 15.34
CA ARG A 344 2.71 5.03 13.92
C ARG A 344 3.26 3.94 12.99
N ARG A 345 4.47 3.44 13.28
CA ARG A 345 5.06 2.34 12.52
C ARG A 345 4.19 1.08 12.64
N HIS A 346 3.75 0.75 13.85
CA HIS A 346 2.94 -0.44 14.09
C HIS A 346 1.54 -0.34 13.51
N VAL A 347 0.88 0.82 13.61
CA VAL A 347 -0.36 1.12 12.90
C VAL A 347 -0.22 0.86 11.40
N LYS A 348 0.89 1.32 10.80
CA LYS A 348 1.16 1.11 9.37
C LYS A 348 1.45 -0.36 9.04
N ASP A 349 2.23 -1.05 9.86
CA ASP A 349 2.55 -2.46 9.68
C ASP A 349 1.28 -3.32 9.80
N TYR A 350 0.44 -3.05 10.79
CA TYR A 350 -0.87 -3.68 10.96
C TYR A 350 -1.80 -3.41 9.78
N ALA A 351 -1.98 -2.15 9.37
CA ALA A 351 -2.79 -1.81 8.20
C ALA A 351 -2.28 -2.49 6.91
N SER A 352 -0.96 -2.66 6.78
CA SER A 352 -0.36 -3.39 5.66
C SER A 352 -0.71 -4.88 5.70
N LEU A 353 -0.67 -5.51 6.88
CA LEU A 353 -1.10 -6.90 7.05
C LEU A 353 -2.59 -7.07 6.72
N MET A 354 -3.43 -6.15 7.18
CA MET A 354 -4.87 -6.21 6.91
C MET A 354 -5.17 -6.11 5.40
N SER A 355 -4.44 -5.25 4.70
CA SER A 355 -4.58 -5.09 3.24
C SER A 355 -4.22 -6.35 2.42
N LEU A 356 -3.50 -7.30 3.02
CA LEU A 356 -3.18 -8.59 2.40
C LEU A 356 -4.33 -9.61 2.51
N GLY A 357 -5.46 -9.23 3.15
CA GLY A 357 -6.61 -10.12 3.34
C GLY A 357 -6.39 -11.17 4.42
N LEU A 358 -5.52 -10.87 5.39
CA LEU A 358 -5.29 -11.73 6.56
C LEU A 358 -6.35 -11.53 7.67
N ASP A 359 -7.31 -10.64 7.42
CA ASP A 359 -8.48 -10.33 8.25
C ASP A 359 -9.36 -11.58 8.40
N GLY A 360 -9.01 -12.47 9.33
CA GLY A 360 -9.71 -13.73 9.56
C GLY A 360 -8.91 -15.00 9.25
N PHE A 361 -7.62 -14.89 8.93
CA PHE A 361 -6.76 -16.08 8.83
C PHE A 361 -6.57 -16.76 10.19
N PHE A 362 -6.59 -15.97 11.26
CA PHE A 362 -6.52 -16.47 12.62
C PHE A 362 -7.93 -16.67 13.17
N PRO A 363 -8.21 -17.84 13.78
CA PRO A 363 -9.52 -18.09 14.37
C PRO A 363 -9.80 -16.98 15.38
N ARG A 364 -11.02 -16.42 15.32
CA ARG A 364 -11.50 -15.59 16.44
C ARG A 364 -11.30 -16.43 17.68
N SER A 365 -10.54 -15.94 18.65
CA SER A 365 -10.53 -16.55 19.97
C SER A 365 -11.99 -16.56 20.40
N SER A 366 -12.62 -17.73 20.32
CA SER A 366 -13.91 -17.94 20.96
C SER A 366 -13.66 -17.54 22.39
N SER A 367 -14.32 -16.49 22.86
CA SER A 367 -14.25 -16.01 24.23
C SER A 367 -14.73 -17.13 25.15
N ALA A 368 -13.85 -18.08 25.42
CA ALA A 368 -13.98 -19.17 26.38
C ALA A 368 -13.37 -18.75 27.73
N ALA A 369 -13.26 -17.45 27.97
CA ALA A 369 -12.76 -16.88 29.21
C ALA A 369 -13.87 -16.02 29.85
N ASN A 370 -14.95 -16.69 30.24
CA ASN A 370 -15.88 -16.23 31.28
C ASN A 370 -16.57 -17.42 32.00
N GLU A 371 -15.93 -18.60 31.98
CA GLU A 371 -16.28 -19.73 32.85
C GLU A 371 -15.06 -20.11 33.71
N PHE A 372 -14.54 -19.16 34.49
CA PHE A 372 -13.86 -19.50 35.74
C PHE A 372 -14.19 -18.42 36.77
N VAL A 373 -14.68 -18.92 37.90
CA VAL A 373 -15.22 -18.30 39.13
C VAL A 373 -14.49 -17.04 39.60
#